data_AF-A0A1Y2F8E5-F1
#
_entry.id   AF-A0A1Y2F8E5-F1
#
_cell.length_a   1.000
_cell.length_b   1.000
_cell.length_c   1.000
_cell.angle_alpha   90.00
_cell.angle_beta   90.00
_cell.angle_gamma   90.00
#
_symmetry.space_group_name_H-M   'P 1'
#
loop_
_entity.id
_entity.type
_entity.pdbx_description
1 polymer ?
#
loop_
_entity_poly.entity_id
_entity_poly.type
_entity_poly.pdbx_seq_one_letter_code
_entity_poly.pdbx_strand_id
1 'polypeptide(L)'
;MSSSLLLLQRHYAALSPTTASLIPSPPFPTSRDLSAPQTQQWLVDNLLSSDGDEEPSGQAWKKVFWRRVVKGIEEGFQERRNEGDAEVEEEEVHETILEELVKHLSSSSAPSERLARSYYWGPLAAGAEGWSRVQTTEEGRMISAGTTGLRTWQACISLSNHLIASPSLLAPSPSASPPTILELGAGVGLLSLVAGRLAPDDARLVATDVDEKVLQQLEENVELNDLQSKVKTRKLDWELSARLDEPAVKEELEEWERAAFGEAGRASLILEPTL
;
A
#
# COMPACT_ATOMS: atom_id res chain seq x y z
N MET A 1 9.37 9.47 -22.18
CA MET A 1 8.69 9.80 -20.91
C MET A 1 9.72 9.85 -19.80
N SER A 2 9.71 10.88 -18.96
CA SER A 2 10.61 10.97 -17.80
C SER A 2 10.23 9.92 -16.75
N SER A 3 11.23 9.24 -16.18
CA SER A 3 11.05 8.31 -15.06
C SER A 3 10.34 8.96 -13.85
N SER A 4 10.49 10.28 -13.70
CA SER A 4 9.80 11.08 -12.69
C SER A 4 8.28 11.06 -12.83
N LEU A 5 7.74 11.20 -14.05
CA LEU A 5 6.29 11.19 -14.28
C LEU A 5 5.69 9.81 -14.00
N LEU A 6 6.36 8.74 -14.41
CA LEU A 6 5.91 7.38 -14.10
C LEU A 6 5.91 7.11 -12.59
N LEU A 7 6.90 7.63 -11.85
CA LEU A 7 6.91 7.55 -10.39
C LEU A 7 5.80 8.39 -9.75
N LEU A 8 5.50 9.57 -10.30
CA LEU A 8 4.37 10.40 -9.89
C LEU A 8 3.04 9.66 -10.05
N GLN A 9 2.85 8.94 -11.16
CA GLN A 9 1.67 8.10 -11.39
C GLN A 9 1.49 7.07 -10.26
N ARG A 10 2.59 6.43 -9.83
CA ARG A 10 2.53 5.47 -8.72
C ARG A 10 2.19 6.15 -7.40
N HIS A 11 2.72 7.34 -7.12
CA HIS A 11 2.33 8.12 -5.94
C HIS A 11 0.85 8.48 -5.95
N TYR A 12 0.33 8.92 -7.11
CA TYR A 12 -1.07 9.26 -7.29
C TYR A 12 -1.99 8.04 -7.11
N ALA A 13 -1.66 6.92 -7.75
CA ALA A 13 -2.42 5.67 -7.62
C ALA A 13 -2.44 5.14 -6.17
N ALA A 14 -1.31 5.23 -5.46
CA ALA A 14 -1.19 4.80 -4.07
C ALA A 14 -1.74 5.82 -3.06
N LEU A 15 -2.08 7.04 -3.49
CA LEU A 15 -2.37 8.19 -2.60
C LEU A 15 -1.33 8.34 -1.49
N SER A 16 -0.06 8.20 -1.88
CA SER A 16 1.09 8.13 -0.97
C SER A 16 2.15 9.15 -1.39
N PRO A 17 2.85 9.83 -0.48
CA PRO A 17 2.82 9.72 1.00
C PRO A 17 1.51 10.25 1.60
N THR A 18 1.40 10.34 2.93
CA THR A 18 0.16 10.73 3.66
C THR A 18 -0.51 12.03 3.19
N THR A 19 0.24 12.93 2.55
CA THR A 19 -0.28 14.09 1.83
C THR A 19 0.56 14.37 0.60
N ALA A 20 -0.07 14.80 -0.50
CA ALA A 20 0.61 15.09 -1.76
C ALA A 20 1.67 16.20 -1.68
N SER A 21 1.62 17.06 -0.65
CA SER A 21 2.65 18.10 -0.44
C SER A 21 4.02 17.53 -0.07
N LEU A 22 4.07 16.29 0.44
CA LEU A 22 5.32 15.63 0.80
C LEU A 22 6.00 14.92 -0.37
N ILE A 23 5.41 14.89 -1.57
CA ILE A 23 6.09 14.36 -2.76
C ILE A 23 7.21 15.35 -3.15
N PRO A 24 8.49 14.94 -3.14
CA PRO A 24 9.57 15.83 -3.55
C PRO A 24 9.50 16.16 -5.04
N SER A 25 10.24 17.19 -5.45
CA SER A 25 10.48 17.47 -6.88
C SER A 25 11.96 17.19 -7.18
N PRO A 26 12.29 16.14 -7.97
CA PRO A 26 11.42 15.09 -8.52
C PRO A 26 10.91 14.10 -7.44
N PRO A 27 9.85 13.29 -7.68
CA PRO A 27 9.17 13.06 -8.96
C PRO A 27 8.09 14.07 -9.33
N PHE A 28 7.67 14.94 -8.40
CA PHE A 28 6.72 15.99 -8.73
C PHE A 28 7.35 16.95 -9.75
N PRO A 29 6.70 17.29 -10.87
CA PRO A 29 7.31 18.12 -11.90
C PRO A 29 7.55 19.55 -11.39
N THR A 30 8.55 20.24 -11.92
CA THR A 30 8.79 21.64 -11.57
C THR A 30 7.69 22.54 -12.15
N SER A 31 7.59 23.79 -11.69
CA SER A 31 6.67 24.77 -12.28
C SER A 31 6.92 24.93 -13.79
N ARG A 32 8.20 24.97 -14.19
CA ARG A 32 8.59 24.95 -15.60
C ARG A 32 8.06 23.73 -16.35
N ASP A 33 8.23 22.52 -15.81
CA ASP A 33 7.73 21.30 -16.45
C ASP A 33 6.20 21.29 -16.57
N LEU A 34 5.49 21.72 -15.51
CA LEU A 34 4.03 21.77 -15.46
C LEU A 34 3.44 22.77 -16.46
N SER A 35 4.12 23.89 -16.70
CA SER A 35 3.68 24.89 -17.68
C SER A 35 3.74 24.41 -19.13
N ALA A 36 4.39 23.27 -19.43
CA ALA A 36 4.42 22.72 -20.78
C ALA A 36 3.11 21.98 -21.12
N PRO A 37 2.46 22.28 -22.27
CA PRO A 37 1.21 21.63 -22.66
C PRO A 37 1.28 20.09 -22.69
N GLN A 38 2.42 19.54 -23.11
CA GLN A 38 2.61 18.09 -23.19
C GLN A 38 2.64 17.43 -21.80
N THR A 39 3.14 18.12 -20.78
CA THR A 39 3.11 17.63 -19.39
C THR A 39 1.69 17.64 -18.86
N GLN A 40 0.92 18.71 -19.10
CA GLN A 40 -0.48 18.79 -18.68
C GLN A 40 -1.33 17.71 -19.34
N GLN A 41 -1.17 17.51 -20.66
CA GLN A 41 -1.84 16.43 -21.38
C GLN A 41 -1.47 15.06 -20.79
N TRP A 42 -0.20 14.83 -20.47
CA TRP A 42 0.24 13.58 -19.85
C TRP A 42 -0.45 13.34 -18.50
N LEU A 43 -0.61 14.36 -17.66
CA LEU A 43 -1.29 14.23 -16.36
C LEU A 43 -2.75 13.82 -16.56
N VAL A 44 -3.44 14.41 -17.54
CA VAL A 44 -4.82 14.06 -17.88
C VAL A 44 -4.89 12.60 -18.34
N ASP A 45 -4.07 12.22 -19.31
CA ASP A 45 -4.07 10.89 -19.93
C ASP A 45 -3.68 9.75 -18.97
N ASN A 46 -2.99 10.05 -17.86
CA ASN A 46 -2.40 9.02 -17.00
C ASN A 46 -2.90 9.04 -15.55
N LEU A 47 -3.44 10.17 -15.07
CA LEU A 47 -3.92 10.31 -13.69
C LEU A 47 -5.44 10.43 -13.59
N LEU A 48 -6.12 10.85 -14.66
CA LEU A 48 -7.58 11.02 -14.67
C LEU A 48 -8.32 9.92 -15.41
N SER A 49 -7.63 9.16 -16.25
CA SER A 49 -8.23 8.20 -17.20
C SER A 49 -8.74 6.88 -16.59
N SER A 50 -8.94 6.81 -15.28
CA SER A 50 -9.44 5.60 -14.62
C SER A 50 -10.63 5.93 -13.71
N ASP A 51 -11.84 5.80 -14.28
CA ASP A 51 -13.12 5.72 -13.59
C ASP A 51 -13.23 4.39 -12.80
N GLY A 52 -12.34 4.17 -11.84
CA GLY A 52 -12.50 3.13 -10.83
C GLY A 52 -13.24 3.73 -9.65
N ASP A 53 -14.40 3.17 -9.30
CA ASP A 53 -15.27 3.55 -8.18
C ASP A 53 -14.55 4.39 -7.12
N GLU A 54 -14.81 5.71 -7.11
CA GLU A 54 -14.18 6.62 -6.15
C GLU A 54 -14.67 6.27 -4.74
N GLU A 55 -13.91 5.42 -4.07
CA GLU A 55 -13.93 5.32 -2.63
C GLU A 55 -13.83 6.75 -2.04
N PRO A 56 -14.67 7.12 -1.05
CA PRO A 56 -14.59 8.43 -0.39
C PRO A 56 -13.21 8.71 0.23
N SER A 57 -12.41 7.66 0.43
CA SER A 57 -11.06 7.71 0.95
C SER A 57 -10.11 8.33 -0.10
N GLY A 58 -9.42 9.42 0.28
CA GLY A 58 -8.41 10.07 -0.57
C GLY A 58 -8.77 11.42 -1.18
N GLN A 59 -10.02 11.88 -1.06
CA GLN A 59 -10.46 13.20 -1.57
C GLN A 59 -9.59 14.35 -1.04
N ALA A 60 -9.26 14.34 0.25
CA ALA A 60 -8.38 15.33 0.86
C ALA A 60 -6.95 15.29 0.26
N TRP A 61 -6.45 14.12 -0.10
CA TRP A 61 -5.14 13.95 -0.72
C TRP A 61 -5.15 14.50 -2.15
N LYS A 62 -6.13 14.09 -2.97
CA LYS A 62 -6.30 14.56 -4.36
C LYS A 62 -6.50 16.07 -4.42
N LYS A 63 -7.25 16.65 -3.48
CA LYS A 63 -7.39 18.12 -3.33
C LYS A 63 -6.05 18.82 -3.16
N VAL A 64 -5.18 18.32 -2.29
CA VAL A 64 -3.84 18.91 -2.10
C VAL A 64 -2.99 18.73 -3.35
N PHE A 65 -3.06 17.56 -3.99
CA PHE A 65 -2.33 17.26 -5.22
C PHE A 65 -2.70 18.23 -6.35
N TRP A 66 -3.98 18.32 -6.70
CA TRP A 66 -4.43 19.14 -7.83
C TRP A 66 -4.29 20.64 -7.57
N ARG A 67 -4.42 21.10 -6.31
CA ARG A 67 -4.05 22.48 -5.94
C ARG A 67 -2.58 22.77 -6.22
N ARG A 68 -1.70 21.83 -5.90
CA ARG A 68 -0.26 21.96 -6.15
C ARG A 68 0.05 21.95 -7.65
N VAL A 69 -0.63 21.12 -8.44
CA VAL A 69 -0.51 21.10 -9.90
C VAL A 69 -0.91 22.44 -10.50
N VAL A 70 -2.14 22.92 -10.24
CA VAL A 70 -2.63 24.19 -10.81
C VAL A 70 -1.74 25.36 -10.42
N LYS A 71 -1.38 25.47 -9.13
CA LYS A 71 -0.46 26.50 -8.66
C LYS A 71 0.90 26.44 -9.39
N GLY A 72 1.45 25.25 -9.59
CA GLY A 72 2.72 25.07 -10.29
C GLY A 72 2.64 25.43 -11.78
N ILE A 73 1.50 25.17 -12.44
CA ILE A 73 1.25 25.60 -13.82
C ILE A 73 1.25 27.14 -13.89
N GLU A 74 0.50 27.81 -13.02
CA GLU A 74 0.41 29.27 -12.96
C GLU A 74 1.78 29.92 -12.69
N GLU A 75 2.55 29.38 -11.74
CA GLU A 75 3.92 29.82 -11.46
C GLU A 75 4.83 29.63 -12.68
N GLY A 76 4.73 28.49 -13.38
CA GLY A 76 5.54 28.21 -14.56
C GLY A 76 5.19 29.08 -15.77
N PHE A 77 3.90 29.42 -15.95
CA PHE A 77 3.50 30.44 -16.92
C PHE A 77 4.13 31.80 -16.60
N GLN A 78 4.13 32.20 -15.33
CA GLN A 78 4.77 33.46 -14.93
C GLN A 78 6.30 33.43 -15.15
N GLU A 79 6.96 32.30 -14.89
CA GLU A 79 8.39 32.11 -15.19
C GLU A 79 8.67 32.28 -16.69
N ARG A 80 7.88 31.60 -17.55
CA ARG A 80 7.97 31.72 -19.01
C ARG A 80 7.76 33.16 -19.51
N ARG A 81 6.77 33.87 -18.97
CA ARG A 81 6.55 35.30 -19.28
C ARG A 81 7.76 36.16 -18.93
N ASN A 82 8.35 35.94 -17.76
CA ASN A 82 9.53 36.68 -17.31
C ASN A 82 10.76 36.43 -18.21
N GLU A 83 10.82 35.27 -18.85
CA GLU A 83 11.86 34.91 -19.83
C GLU A 83 11.59 35.44 -21.25
N GLY A 84 10.44 36.09 -21.46
CA GLY A 84 10.06 36.66 -22.76
C GLY A 84 9.48 35.64 -23.75
N ASP A 85 8.98 34.50 -23.26
CA ASP A 85 8.23 33.55 -24.07
C ASP A 85 6.86 34.16 -24.44
N ALA A 86 6.68 34.52 -25.71
CA ALA A 86 5.44 35.13 -26.19
C ALA A 86 4.30 34.12 -26.40
N GLU A 87 4.61 32.82 -26.54
CA GLU A 87 3.59 31.78 -26.78
C GLU A 87 2.70 31.57 -25.55
N VAL A 88 3.27 31.78 -24.35
CA VAL A 88 2.56 31.58 -23.08
C VAL A 88 1.43 32.59 -22.82
N GLU A 89 1.35 33.68 -23.59
CA GLU A 89 0.26 34.66 -23.47
C GLU A 89 -1.09 34.09 -23.93
N GLU A 90 -1.07 33.10 -24.83
CA GLU A 90 -2.27 32.41 -25.33
C GLU A 90 -2.52 31.07 -24.62
N GLU A 91 -1.61 30.65 -23.73
CA GLU A 91 -1.73 29.40 -22.99
C GLU A 91 -2.53 29.57 -21.69
N GLU A 92 -3.41 28.61 -21.43
CA GLU A 92 -4.20 28.51 -20.19
C GLU A 92 -3.98 27.13 -19.53
N VAL A 93 -4.37 27.02 -18.26
CA VAL A 93 -4.37 25.73 -17.56
C VAL A 93 -5.33 24.79 -18.27
N HIS A 94 -4.90 23.56 -18.54
CA HIS A 94 -5.72 22.56 -19.21
C HIS A 94 -7.09 22.39 -18.51
N GLU A 95 -8.18 22.51 -19.27
CA GLU A 95 -9.56 22.54 -18.77
C GLU A 95 -9.88 21.38 -17.81
N THR A 96 -9.59 20.14 -18.22
CA THR A 96 -9.81 18.94 -17.40
C THR A 96 -9.08 18.95 -16.05
N ILE A 97 -7.92 19.62 -15.95
CA ILE A 97 -7.18 19.76 -14.68
C ILE A 97 -7.94 20.71 -13.74
N LEU A 98 -8.48 21.81 -14.27
CA LEU A 98 -9.30 22.74 -13.50
C LEU A 98 -10.60 22.08 -13.03
N GLU A 99 -11.26 21.32 -13.91
CA GLU A 99 -12.47 20.56 -13.60
C GLU A 99 -12.22 19.58 -12.44
N GLU A 100 -11.14 18.80 -12.50
CA GLU A 100 -10.79 17.85 -11.43
C GLU A 100 -10.48 18.57 -10.11
N LEU A 101 -9.79 19.72 -10.15
CA LEU A 101 -9.58 20.53 -8.95
C LEU A 101 -10.92 20.99 -8.36
N VAL A 102 -11.83 21.53 -9.18
CA VAL A 102 -13.14 22.03 -8.74
C VAL A 102 -13.98 20.91 -8.12
N LYS A 103 -13.95 19.71 -8.71
CA LYS A 103 -14.59 18.49 -8.17
C LYS A 103 -14.13 18.23 -6.72
N HIS A 104 -12.82 18.24 -6.45
CA HIS A 104 -12.28 18.01 -5.10
C HIS A 104 -12.37 19.22 -4.15
N LEU A 105 -12.52 20.44 -4.67
CA LEU A 105 -12.81 21.61 -3.84
C LEU A 105 -14.22 21.54 -3.26
N SER A 106 -15.15 21.03 -4.07
CA SER A 106 -16.58 20.93 -3.76
C SER A 106 -16.93 19.70 -2.91
N SER A 107 -16.06 18.67 -2.89
CA SER A 107 -16.26 17.49 -2.06
C SER A 107 -16.02 17.78 -0.56
N SER A 108 -17.03 17.48 0.26
CA SER A 108 -16.90 17.47 1.72
C SER A 108 -16.35 16.12 2.16
N SER A 109 -15.11 16.06 2.65
CA SER A 109 -14.58 14.84 3.25
C SER A 109 -14.91 14.79 4.74
N ALA A 110 -15.83 13.91 5.15
CA ALA A 110 -15.91 13.51 6.56
C ALA A 110 -14.66 12.66 6.87
N PRO A 111 -14.05 12.80 8.07
CA PRO A 111 -13.00 11.88 8.48
C PRO A 111 -13.57 10.46 8.58
N SER A 112 -13.10 9.55 7.73
CA SER A 112 -13.39 8.13 7.89
C SER A 112 -12.52 7.54 8.99
N GLU A 113 -13.11 6.74 9.88
CA GLU A 113 -12.36 6.04 10.93
C GLU A 113 -11.50 4.90 10.36
N ARG A 114 -11.94 4.33 9.23
CA ARG A 114 -11.17 3.36 8.43
C ARG A 114 -10.61 3.99 7.16
N LEU A 115 -9.35 3.72 6.88
CA LEU A 115 -8.61 4.19 5.73
C LEU A 115 -8.24 3.01 4.86
N ALA A 116 -8.70 3.00 3.61
CA ALA A 116 -8.17 2.11 2.60
C ALA A 116 -6.78 2.60 2.17
N ARG A 117 -5.83 1.67 2.04
CA ARG A 117 -4.50 1.90 1.48
C ARG A 117 -4.22 0.90 0.39
N SER A 118 -3.60 1.39 -0.68
CA SER A 118 -3.16 0.56 -1.80
C SER A 118 -1.65 0.62 -1.90
N TYR A 119 -1.02 -0.56 -1.99
CA TYR A 119 0.42 -0.72 -2.14
C TYR A 119 0.70 -1.32 -3.52
N TYR A 120 1.60 -0.70 -4.28
CA TYR A 120 1.93 -1.10 -5.65
C TYR A 120 3.40 -1.40 -5.82
N TRP A 121 3.73 -2.43 -6.61
CA TRP A 121 5.11 -2.75 -7.00
C TRP A 121 5.20 -3.31 -8.42
N GLY A 122 6.43 -3.39 -8.93
CA GLY A 122 6.74 -3.79 -10.30
C GLY A 122 7.41 -2.67 -11.11
N PRO A 123 7.69 -2.88 -12.40
CA PRO A 123 8.30 -1.88 -13.27
C PRO A 123 7.41 -0.64 -13.44
N LEU A 124 7.96 0.56 -13.31
CA LEU A 124 7.19 1.81 -13.44
C LEU A 124 6.49 1.93 -14.80
N ALA A 125 7.17 1.50 -15.87
CA ALA A 125 6.64 1.55 -17.24
C ALA A 125 5.43 0.62 -17.47
N ALA A 126 5.13 -0.31 -16.56
CA ALA A 126 3.97 -1.19 -16.69
C ALA A 126 2.63 -0.49 -16.46
N GLY A 127 2.64 0.71 -15.83
CA GLY A 127 1.42 1.45 -15.50
C GLY A 127 0.54 0.76 -14.46
N ALA A 128 -0.58 1.41 -14.10
CA ALA A 128 -1.46 0.96 -13.03
C ALA A 128 -2.04 -0.45 -13.24
N GLU A 129 -2.32 -0.83 -14.49
CA GLU A 129 -2.86 -2.16 -14.83
C GLU A 129 -1.80 -3.27 -14.78
N GLY A 130 -0.53 -2.93 -15.02
CA GLY A 130 0.57 -3.88 -15.02
C GLY A 130 1.30 -4.01 -13.68
N TRP A 131 0.96 -3.19 -12.68
CA TRP A 131 1.54 -3.29 -11.34
C TRP A 131 0.85 -4.37 -10.52
N SER A 132 1.65 -5.10 -9.76
CA SER A 132 1.12 -5.90 -8.66
C SER A 132 0.64 -4.97 -7.56
N ARG A 133 -0.48 -5.33 -6.91
CA ARG A 133 -1.07 -4.53 -5.84
C ARG A 133 -1.58 -5.39 -4.69
N VAL A 134 -1.54 -4.83 -3.48
CA VAL A 134 -2.35 -5.27 -2.33
C VAL A 134 -3.07 -4.08 -1.73
N GLN A 135 -4.22 -4.33 -1.11
CA GLN A 135 -5.01 -3.32 -0.42
C GLN A 135 -5.19 -3.67 1.05
N THR A 136 -5.19 -2.68 1.93
CA THR A 136 -5.50 -2.89 3.35
C THR A 136 -6.51 -1.85 3.80
N THR A 137 -7.39 -2.23 4.69
CA THR A 137 -8.15 -1.30 5.52
C THR A 137 -7.47 -1.20 6.89
N GLU A 138 -7.29 0.04 7.36
CA GLU A 138 -6.57 0.37 8.59
C GLU A 138 -7.37 1.39 9.40
N GLU A 139 -7.15 1.46 10.71
CA GLU A 139 -7.72 2.53 11.52
C GLU A 139 -6.89 3.81 11.48
N GLY A 140 -7.55 4.96 11.48
CA GLY A 140 -6.89 6.26 11.34
C GLY A 140 -6.06 6.71 12.56
N ARG A 141 -6.28 6.12 13.75
CA ARG A 141 -5.59 6.50 15.00
C ARG A 141 -4.39 5.58 15.25
N MET A 142 -3.32 6.14 15.82
CA MET A 142 -2.07 5.40 16.11
C MET A 142 -2.23 4.33 17.20
N ILE A 143 -3.10 4.59 18.18
CA ILE A 143 -3.58 3.62 19.16
C ILE A 143 -5.09 3.67 19.08
N SER A 144 -5.69 2.53 18.80
CA SER A 144 -7.13 2.37 18.81
C SER A 144 -7.48 1.05 19.45
N ALA A 145 -8.57 1.05 20.21
CA ALA A 145 -9.00 -0.10 21.02
C ALA A 145 -7.94 -0.69 21.98
N GLY A 146 -6.83 0.02 22.28
CA GLY A 146 -5.75 -0.47 23.14
C GLY A 146 -4.65 -1.26 22.41
N THR A 147 -4.71 -1.35 21.08
CA THR A 147 -3.72 -2.04 20.24
C THR A 147 -3.06 -1.09 19.24
N THR A 148 -1.87 -1.46 18.77
CA THR A 148 -1.15 -0.81 17.67
C THR A 148 -1.21 -1.62 16.37
N GLY A 149 -1.89 -2.77 16.37
CA GLY A 149 -1.95 -3.72 15.26
C GLY A 149 -2.88 -3.31 14.11
N LEU A 150 -3.74 -2.30 14.31
CA LEU A 150 -4.75 -1.86 13.32
C LEU A 150 -4.20 -0.86 12.29
N ARG A 151 -2.87 -0.77 12.16
CA ARG A 151 -2.19 0.09 11.19
C ARG A 151 -0.89 -0.56 10.71
N THR A 152 -0.51 -0.26 9.47
CA THR A 152 0.80 -0.66 8.94
C THR A 152 1.94 0.11 9.62
N TRP A 153 2.96 -0.61 10.06
CA TRP A 153 4.20 -0.06 10.61
C TRP A 153 5.32 0.01 9.57
N GLN A 154 6.27 0.94 9.75
CA GLN A 154 7.38 1.16 8.81
C GLN A 154 8.29 -0.06 8.65
N ALA A 155 8.47 -0.86 9.70
CA ALA A 155 9.22 -2.12 9.65
C ALA A 155 8.56 -3.12 8.69
N CYS A 156 7.22 -3.23 8.74
CA CYS A 156 6.44 -4.08 7.83
C CYS A 156 6.60 -3.63 6.36
N ILE A 157 6.55 -2.33 6.09
CA ILE A 157 6.81 -1.79 4.73
C ILE A 157 8.23 -2.15 4.27
N SER A 158 9.22 -2.02 5.16
CA SER A 158 10.62 -2.27 4.84
C SER A 158 10.87 -3.75 4.53
N LEU A 159 10.30 -4.65 5.32
CA LEU A 159 10.39 -6.09 5.10
C LEU A 159 9.61 -6.54 3.85
N SER A 160 8.44 -5.96 3.59
CA SER A 160 7.70 -6.19 2.34
C SER A 160 8.52 -5.78 1.11
N ASN A 161 9.18 -4.62 1.15
CA ASN A 161 10.09 -4.19 0.07
C ASN A 161 11.27 -5.17 -0.10
N HIS A 162 11.80 -5.70 1.00
CA HIS A 162 12.86 -6.70 0.95
C HIS A 162 12.39 -8.00 0.27
N LEU A 163 11.19 -8.49 0.60
CA LEU A 163 10.59 -9.65 -0.08
C LEU A 163 10.33 -9.39 -1.57
N ILE A 164 9.82 -8.21 -1.93
CA ILE A 164 9.61 -7.81 -3.33
C ILE A 164 10.94 -7.80 -4.10
N ALA A 165 12.02 -7.31 -3.48
CA ALA A 165 13.34 -7.29 -4.08
C ALA A 165 14.02 -8.68 -4.11
N SER A 166 13.56 -9.63 -3.30
CA SER A 166 14.13 -10.98 -3.21
C SER A 166 13.06 -12.07 -3.01
N PRO A 167 12.16 -12.30 -4.00
CA PRO A 167 11.05 -13.25 -3.84
C PRO A 167 11.49 -14.69 -3.59
N SER A 168 12.71 -15.05 -4.00
CA SER A 168 13.30 -16.36 -3.76
C SER A 168 13.45 -16.71 -2.28
N LEU A 169 13.43 -15.72 -1.37
CA LEU A 169 13.43 -15.95 0.08
C LEU A 169 12.19 -16.71 0.55
N LEU A 170 11.07 -16.60 -0.17
CA LEU A 170 9.83 -17.32 0.12
C LEU A 170 9.82 -18.76 -0.41
N ALA A 171 10.89 -19.16 -1.12
CA ALA A 171 11.11 -20.52 -1.62
C ALA A 171 12.58 -20.95 -1.39
N PRO A 172 13.02 -21.08 -0.12
CA PRO A 172 14.43 -21.19 0.24
C PRO A 172 15.12 -22.50 -0.22
N SER A 173 14.37 -23.50 -0.70
CA SER A 173 14.94 -24.70 -1.32
C SER A 173 13.90 -25.39 -2.21
N PRO A 174 14.29 -26.08 -3.31
CA PRO A 174 13.45 -27.09 -3.93
C PRO A 174 13.23 -28.23 -2.92
N SER A 175 12.19 -28.09 -2.11
CA SER A 175 11.70 -29.13 -1.21
C SER A 175 10.71 -30.01 -1.96
N ALA A 176 10.58 -31.26 -1.53
CA ALA A 176 9.49 -32.13 -1.98
C ALA A 176 8.11 -31.66 -1.48
N SER A 177 8.07 -30.75 -0.51
CA SER A 177 6.85 -30.20 0.10
C SER A 177 6.68 -28.71 -0.17
N PRO A 178 5.44 -28.21 -0.32
CA PRO A 178 5.17 -26.78 -0.41
C PRO A 178 5.68 -26.01 0.82
N PRO A 179 6.19 -24.77 0.66
CA PRO A 179 6.68 -24.02 1.79
C PRO A 179 5.53 -23.59 2.72
N THR A 180 5.75 -23.69 4.03
CA THR A 180 4.85 -23.16 5.05
C THR A 180 5.50 -21.94 5.70
N ILE A 181 4.88 -20.79 5.58
CA ILE A 181 5.39 -19.50 6.05
C ILE A 181 4.52 -19.05 7.23
N LEU A 182 5.16 -18.65 8.33
CA LEU A 182 4.48 -18.12 9.52
C LEU A 182 4.87 -16.65 9.71
N GLU A 183 3.89 -15.77 9.89
CA GLU A 183 4.13 -14.39 10.35
C GLU A 183 3.66 -14.25 11.80
N LEU A 184 4.54 -13.70 12.64
CA LEU A 184 4.27 -13.38 14.03
C LEU A 184 3.94 -11.88 14.16
N GLY A 185 2.80 -11.55 14.77
CA GLY A 185 2.40 -10.14 15.00
C GLY A 185 2.06 -9.43 13.69
N ALA A 186 1.20 -10.07 12.88
CA ALA A 186 0.91 -9.65 11.52
C ALA A 186 0.18 -8.30 11.43
N GLY A 187 -0.48 -7.86 12.51
CA GLY A 187 -1.27 -6.61 12.48
C GLY A 187 -2.34 -6.65 11.39
N VAL A 188 -2.40 -5.59 10.57
CA VAL A 188 -3.28 -5.51 9.39
C VAL A 188 -2.91 -6.44 8.23
N GLY A 189 -1.75 -7.11 8.30
CA GLY A 189 -1.38 -8.20 7.39
C GLY A 189 -0.59 -7.81 6.15
N LEU A 190 -0.11 -6.57 6.02
CA LEU A 190 0.58 -6.12 4.80
C LEU A 190 1.68 -7.10 4.33
N LEU A 191 2.51 -7.59 5.26
CA LEU A 191 3.60 -8.50 4.92
C LEU A 191 3.08 -9.87 4.46
N SER A 192 2.12 -10.48 5.18
CA SER A 192 1.43 -11.70 4.75
C SER A 192 0.76 -11.56 3.39
N LEU A 193 0.15 -10.41 3.09
CA LEU A 193 -0.48 -10.14 1.79
C LEU A 193 0.56 -10.07 0.67
N VAL A 194 1.66 -9.34 0.89
CA VAL A 194 2.78 -9.25 -0.06
C VAL A 194 3.41 -10.64 -0.27
N ALA A 195 3.69 -11.37 0.81
CA ALA A 195 4.21 -12.73 0.74
C ALA A 195 3.25 -13.68 0.02
N GLY A 196 1.94 -13.56 0.24
CA GLY A 196 0.91 -14.34 -0.45
C GLY A 196 0.91 -14.11 -1.97
N ARG A 197 1.19 -12.88 -2.42
CA ARG A 197 1.32 -12.54 -3.84
C ARG A 197 2.65 -12.98 -4.47
N LEU A 198 3.71 -13.13 -3.68
CA LEU A 198 5.06 -13.43 -4.17
C LEU A 198 5.44 -14.92 -4.06
N ALA A 199 4.92 -15.62 -3.05
CA ALA A 199 5.24 -17.02 -2.81
C ALA A 199 4.67 -17.93 -3.91
N PRO A 200 5.22 -19.15 -4.12
CA PRO A 200 4.63 -20.17 -4.99
C PRO A 200 3.14 -20.44 -4.69
N ASP A 201 2.37 -20.87 -5.69
CA ASP A 201 0.91 -21.06 -5.53
C ASP A 201 0.53 -22.13 -4.51
N ASP A 202 1.39 -23.13 -4.32
CA ASP A 202 1.23 -24.20 -3.33
C ASP A 202 1.72 -23.80 -1.93
N ALA A 203 2.36 -22.63 -1.78
CA ALA A 203 2.79 -22.12 -0.50
C ALA A 203 1.61 -21.86 0.43
N ARG A 204 1.76 -22.20 1.70
CA ARG A 204 0.77 -21.90 2.75
C ARG A 204 1.32 -20.84 3.69
N LEU A 205 0.53 -19.82 3.97
CA LEU A 205 0.87 -18.76 4.89
C LEU A 205 -0.06 -18.81 6.11
N VAL A 206 0.52 -18.67 7.30
CA VAL A 206 -0.21 -18.51 8.56
C VAL A 206 0.16 -17.15 9.14
N ALA A 207 -0.78 -16.23 9.15
CA ALA A 207 -0.62 -14.89 9.72
C ALA A 207 -1.19 -14.88 11.13
N THR A 208 -0.40 -14.46 12.12
CA THR A 208 -0.79 -14.55 13.52
C THR A 208 -0.74 -13.23 14.26
N ASP A 209 -1.70 -13.04 15.17
CA ASP A 209 -1.74 -11.93 16.12
C ASP A 209 -2.46 -12.41 17.39
N VAL A 210 -2.57 -11.58 18.43
CA VAL A 210 -3.20 -11.94 19.70
C VAL A 210 -4.56 -11.27 19.90
N ASP A 211 -4.72 -10.04 19.38
CA ASP A 211 -5.93 -9.24 19.59
C ASP A 211 -7.04 -9.63 18.60
N GLU A 212 -8.24 -9.91 19.11
CA GLU A 212 -9.37 -10.36 18.29
C GLU A 212 -9.81 -9.35 17.22
N LYS A 213 -9.71 -8.04 17.50
CA LYS A 213 -10.05 -7.00 16.51
C LYS A 213 -9.00 -6.92 15.42
N VAL A 214 -7.73 -7.08 15.79
CA VAL A 214 -6.63 -7.16 14.80
C VAL A 214 -6.81 -8.38 13.92
N LEU A 215 -7.11 -9.56 14.50
CA LEU A 215 -7.37 -10.78 13.74
C LEU A 215 -8.57 -10.65 12.80
N GLN A 216 -9.66 -10.02 13.25
CA GLN A 216 -10.80 -9.71 12.40
C GLN A 216 -10.39 -8.82 11.22
N GLN A 217 -9.66 -7.73 11.49
CA GLN A 217 -9.22 -6.80 10.44
C GLN A 217 -8.26 -7.46 9.45
N LEU A 218 -7.38 -8.33 9.96
CA LEU A 218 -6.45 -9.13 9.18
C LEU A 218 -7.20 -10.09 8.24
N GLU A 219 -8.23 -10.77 8.73
CA GLU A 219 -9.06 -11.66 7.91
C GLU A 219 -9.81 -10.89 6.82
N GLU A 220 -10.43 -9.75 7.17
CA GLU A 220 -11.06 -8.84 6.20
C GLU A 220 -10.08 -8.39 5.12
N ASN A 221 -8.83 -8.06 5.49
CA ASN A 221 -7.80 -7.67 4.54
C ASN A 221 -7.31 -8.84 3.67
N VAL A 222 -7.25 -10.07 4.20
CA VAL A 222 -6.93 -11.26 3.40
C VAL A 222 -8.01 -11.50 2.34
N GLU A 223 -9.28 -11.39 2.72
CA GLU A 223 -10.43 -11.52 1.80
C GLU A 223 -10.46 -10.41 0.75
N LEU A 224 -10.19 -9.15 1.15
CA LEU A 224 -10.11 -8.01 0.24
C LEU A 224 -9.09 -8.20 -0.90
N ASN A 225 -8.10 -9.07 -0.70
CA ASN A 225 -7.06 -9.37 -1.67
C ASN A 225 -7.23 -10.73 -2.36
N ASP A 226 -8.34 -11.43 -2.15
CA ASP A 226 -8.61 -12.78 -2.68
C ASP A 226 -7.53 -13.81 -2.27
N LEU A 227 -6.96 -13.66 -1.07
CA LEU A 227 -5.86 -14.51 -0.57
C LEU A 227 -6.30 -15.57 0.46
N GLN A 228 -7.59 -15.70 0.74
CA GLN A 228 -8.14 -16.60 1.77
C GLN A 228 -7.82 -18.09 1.55
N SER A 229 -7.52 -18.51 0.31
CA SER A 229 -7.08 -19.88 0.03
C SER A 229 -5.64 -20.14 0.48
N LYS A 230 -4.81 -19.11 0.54
CA LYS A 230 -3.35 -19.19 0.71
C LYS A 230 -2.88 -18.67 2.06
N VAL A 231 -3.50 -17.61 2.56
CA VAL A 231 -3.21 -16.97 3.85
C VAL A 231 -4.31 -17.33 4.84
N LYS A 232 -3.93 -17.95 5.96
CA LYS A 232 -4.84 -18.27 7.07
C LYS A 232 -4.50 -17.42 8.28
N THR A 233 -5.52 -16.86 8.91
CA THR A 233 -5.38 -16.08 10.15
C THR A 233 -5.54 -17.00 11.36
N ARG A 234 -4.69 -16.82 12.38
CA ARG A 234 -4.76 -17.60 13.62
C ARG A 234 -4.34 -16.75 14.81
N LYS A 235 -5.06 -16.87 15.92
CA LYS A 235 -4.63 -16.30 17.20
C LYS A 235 -3.37 -17.01 17.69
N LEU A 236 -2.34 -16.28 18.10
CA LEU A 236 -1.18 -16.82 18.80
C LEU A 236 -0.73 -15.83 19.86
N ASP A 237 -0.82 -16.24 21.12
CA ASP A 237 -0.35 -15.45 22.26
C ASP A 237 1.09 -15.83 22.59
N TRP A 238 2.01 -14.88 22.44
CA TRP A 238 3.43 -15.09 22.73
C TRP A 238 3.70 -15.28 24.22
N GLU A 239 2.82 -14.80 25.12
CA GLU A 239 2.99 -14.95 26.56
C GLU A 239 2.90 -16.42 27.01
N LEU A 240 2.31 -17.29 26.20
CA LEU A 240 2.30 -18.74 26.41
C LEU A 240 3.72 -19.32 26.46
N SER A 241 4.70 -18.70 25.80
CA SER A 241 6.10 -19.14 25.83
C SER A 241 6.71 -19.10 27.24
N ALA A 242 6.22 -18.23 28.12
CA ALA A 242 6.70 -18.12 29.51
C ALA A 242 6.14 -19.22 30.43
N ARG A 243 5.11 -19.95 29.97
CA ARG A 243 4.35 -20.95 30.75
C ARG A 243 4.44 -22.35 30.15
N LEU A 244 5.49 -22.59 29.35
CA LEU A 244 5.70 -23.87 28.66
C LEU A 244 5.92 -25.05 29.60
N ASP A 245 6.19 -24.84 30.89
CA ASP A 245 6.26 -25.90 31.89
C ASP A 245 4.87 -26.40 32.32
N GLU A 246 3.82 -25.62 32.12
CA GLU A 246 2.44 -26.00 32.39
C GLU A 246 1.93 -27.01 31.34
N PRO A 247 1.49 -28.22 31.73
CA PRO A 247 1.03 -29.23 30.78
C PRO A 247 -0.13 -28.79 29.88
N ALA A 248 -1.04 -27.98 30.42
CA ALA A 248 -2.18 -27.45 29.66
C ALA A 248 -1.76 -26.50 28.54
N VAL A 249 -0.73 -25.66 28.78
CA VAL A 249 -0.20 -24.74 27.76
C VAL A 249 0.50 -25.51 26.65
N LYS A 250 1.21 -26.60 26.98
CA LYS A 250 1.79 -27.48 25.96
C LYS A 250 0.70 -28.11 25.08
N GLU A 251 -0.35 -28.64 25.70
CA GLU A 251 -1.47 -29.24 24.97
C GLU A 251 -2.17 -28.23 24.05
N GLU A 252 -2.40 -27.01 24.55
CA GLU A 252 -2.95 -25.89 23.75
C GLU A 252 -2.07 -25.54 22.54
N LEU A 253 -0.75 -25.42 22.74
CA LEU A 253 0.18 -25.12 21.64
C LEU A 253 0.31 -26.26 20.63
N GLU A 254 0.23 -27.52 21.09
CA GLU A 254 0.22 -28.69 20.20
C GLU A 254 -1.08 -28.76 19.37
N GLU A 255 -2.23 -28.43 19.97
CA GLU A 255 -3.49 -28.28 19.25
C GLU A 255 -3.43 -27.16 18.22
N TRP A 256 -2.87 -26.01 18.62
CA TRP A 256 -2.65 -24.89 17.75
C TRP A 256 -1.75 -25.26 16.56
N GLU A 257 -0.62 -25.95 16.83
CA GLU A 257 0.33 -26.39 15.80
C GLU A 257 -0.36 -27.30 14.77
N ARG A 258 -1.17 -28.26 15.23
CA ARG A 258 -1.98 -29.12 14.35
C ARG A 258 -2.98 -28.31 13.52
N ALA A 259 -3.63 -27.31 14.11
CA ALA A 259 -4.62 -26.49 13.42
C ALA A 259 -3.99 -25.49 12.42
N ALA A 260 -2.80 -24.97 12.71
CA ALA A 260 -2.06 -24.05 11.87
C ALA A 260 -1.39 -24.78 10.69
N PHE A 261 -0.79 -25.94 10.97
CA PHE A 261 0.09 -26.61 10.03
C PHE A 261 -0.39 -27.96 9.49
N GLY A 262 -1.43 -28.56 10.06
CA GLY A 262 -1.92 -29.87 9.64
C GLY A 262 -0.80 -30.92 9.60
N GLU A 263 -0.85 -31.82 8.61
CA GLU A 263 0.16 -32.88 8.43
C GLU A 263 1.45 -32.40 7.73
N ALA A 264 1.46 -31.17 7.19
CA ALA A 264 2.54 -30.65 6.36
C ALA A 264 3.80 -30.22 7.15
N GLY A 265 3.83 -30.43 8.47
CA GLY A 265 4.96 -30.07 9.34
C GLY A 265 5.02 -28.59 9.68
N ARG A 266 5.97 -28.21 10.55
CA ARG A 266 6.17 -26.83 11.06
C ARG A 266 6.52 -25.83 9.96
N ALA A 267 6.46 -24.55 10.31
CA ALA A 267 6.91 -23.47 9.43
C ALA A 267 8.35 -23.72 8.92
N SER A 268 8.52 -23.60 7.61
CA SER A 268 9.81 -23.61 6.92
C SER A 268 10.45 -22.23 6.83
N LEU A 269 9.66 -21.17 7.07
CA LEU A 269 10.10 -19.78 7.13
C LEU A 269 9.27 -19.03 8.18
N ILE A 270 9.94 -18.24 9.01
CA ILE A 270 9.30 -17.31 9.96
C ILE A 270 9.57 -15.89 9.47
N LEU A 271 8.50 -15.12 9.27
CA LEU A 271 8.55 -13.71 8.97
C LEU A 271 8.37 -12.93 10.28
N GLU A 272 9.42 -12.21 10.65
CA GLU A 272 9.46 -11.38 11.85
C GLU A 272 10.05 -10.03 11.44
N PRO A 273 9.29 -8.92 11.56
CA PRO A 273 9.88 -7.60 11.50
C PRO A 273 10.79 -7.46 12.72
N THR A 274 12.10 -7.47 12.49
CA THR A 274 13.10 -7.27 13.55
C THR A 274 12.81 -5.91 14.21
N LEU A 275 12.49 -5.93 15.51
CA LEU A 275 12.30 -4.73 16.34
C LEU A 275 13.66 -4.16 16.78
#